data_AF-A0A7X5IPS4-F1
#
_entry.id   AF-A0A7X5IPS4-F1
#
_cell.length_a   1.000
_cell.length_b   1.000
_cell.length_c   1.000
_cell.angle_alpha   90.00
_cell.angle_beta   90.00
_cell.angle_gamma   90.00
#
_symmetry.space_group_name_H-M   'P 1'
#
loop_
_entity.id
_entity.type
_entity.pdbx_description
1 polymer ?
#
loop_
_entity_poly.entity_id
_entity_poly.type
_entity_poly.pdbx_seq_one_letter_code
_entity_poly.pdbx_strand_id
1 'polypeptide(L)'
;MDDKMAALTGERIGSILPRLAELEESEDAVLVHERRDSESVVICPADLLKLTDTGREIYSDLLNAQVKEIRSADYGLEIVICGVEPEEMERFCEDFAAFEEAEELMGPTM
;
A
#
# COMPACT_ATOMS: atom_id res chain seq x y z
N MET A 1 11.30 -18.61 -5.86
CA MET A 1 10.83 -17.67 -6.88
C MET A 1 9.41 -18.03 -7.35
N ASP A 2 8.59 -18.48 -6.39
CA ASP A 2 7.29 -17.93 -6.01
C ASP A 2 6.28 -17.66 -7.12
N ASP A 3 5.77 -18.75 -7.70
CA ASP A 3 4.56 -18.84 -8.54
C ASP A 3 3.38 -18.03 -7.96
N LYS A 4 3.32 -17.93 -6.62
CA LYS A 4 2.33 -17.18 -5.86
C LYS A 4 2.44 -15.67 -6.08
N MET A 5 3.64 -15.10 -6.19
CA MET A 5 3.85 -13.67 -6.47
C MET A 5 3.58 -13.32 -7.93
N ALA A 6 3.94 -14.22 -8.85
CA ALA A 6 3.58 -14.08 -10.26
C ALA A 6 2.06 -14.03 -10.45
N ALA A 7 1.30 -14.79 -9.64
CA ALA A 7 -0.16 -14.77 -9.66
C ALA A 7 -0.80 -13.48 -9.11
N LEU A 8 -0.05 -12.65 -8.39
CA LEU A 8 -0.50 -11.33 -7.90
C LEU A 8 -0.14 -10.20 -8.88
N THR A 9 0.78 -10.46 -9.81
CA THR A 9 1.18 -9.47 -10.81
C THR A 9 0.04 -9.28 -11.83
N GLY A 10 -0.34 -8.02 -12.09
CA GLY A 10 -1.46 -7.65 -12.96
C GLY A 10 -2.82 -7.55 -12.25
N GLU A 11 -2.91 -8.01 -11.00
CA GLU A 11 -4.11 -7.87 -10.18
C GLU A 11 -4.21 -6.44 -9.59
N ARG A 12 -5.39 -6.11 -9.05
CA ARG A 12 -5.62 -4.83 -8.36
C ARG A 12 -5.15 -4.90 -6.92
N ILE A 13 -4.59 -3.80 -6.41
CA ILE A 13 -4.13 -3.69 -5.03
C ILE A 13 -5.22 -4.13 -4.05
N GLY A 14 -6.42 -3.57 -4.14
CA GLY A 14 -7.52 -3.90 -3.22
C GLY A 14 -7.91 -5.38 -3.19
N SER A 15 -7.65 -6.13 -4.26
CA SER A 15 -7.91 -7.58 -4.33
C SER A 15 -6.78 -8.41 -3.77
N ILE A 16 -5.53 -7.93 -3.86
CA ILE A 16 -4.37 -8.65 -3.34
C ILE A 16 -4.06 -8.33 -1.87
N LEU A 17 -4.50 -7.18 -1.34
CA LEU A 17 -4.31 -6.80 0.08
C LEU A 17 -4.61 -7.92 1.09
N PRO A 18 -5.79 -8.59 1.06
CA PRO A 18 -6.06 -9.68 2.01
C PRO A 18 -5.14 -10.88 1.79
N ARG A 19 -4.72 -11.14 0.54
CA ARG A 19 -3.83 -12.25 0.19
C ARG A 19 -2.39 -11.97 0.63
N LEU A 20 -1.98 -10.70 0.58
CA LEU A 20 -0.70 -10.25 1.14
C LEU A 20 -0.71 -10.45 2.65
N ALA A 21 -1.74 -10.00 3.37
CA ALA A 21 -1.83 -10.15 4.82
C ALA A 21 -1.77 -11.62 5.32
N GLU A 22 -2.04 -12.60 4.46
CA GLU A 22 -1.87 -14.03 4.76
C GLU A 22 -0.43 -14.54 4.56
N LEU A 23 0.46 -13.74 3.98
CA LEU A 23 1.88 -14.06 3.79
C LEU A 23 2.69 -13.56 4.98
N GLU A 24 3.62 -14.40 5.47
CA GLU A 24 4.54 -14.02 6.54
C GLU A 24 5.48 -12.88 6.12
N GLU A 25 5.80 -12.77 4.83
CA GLU A 25 6.66 -11.72 4.26
C GLU A 25 5.93 -10.40 4.00
N SER A 26 4.66 -10.28 4.42
CA SER A 26 3.84 -9.09 4.18
C SER A 26 3.93 -8.01 5.24
N GLU A 27 4.49 -8.33 6.42
CA GLU A 27 4.69 -7.34 7.49
C GLU A 27 5.57 -6.18 7.02
N ASP A 28 6.58 -6.47 6.20
CA ASP A 28 7.47 -5.48 5.62
C ASP A 28 7.22 -5.25 4.11
N ALA A 29 6.02 -5.57 3.64
CA ALA A 29 5.64 -5.24 2.27
C ALA A 29 5.42 -3.73 2.11
N VAL A 30 5.89 -3.17 1.00
CA VAL A 30 5.72 -1.76 0.64
C VAL A 30 5.24 -1.63 -0.80
N LEU A 31 4.35 -0.69 -1.03
CA LEU A 31 3.83 -0.30 -2.33
C LEU A 31 4.63 0.89 -2.83
N VAL A 32 5.23 0.76 -4.00
CA VAL A 32 6.02 1.80 -4.66
C VAL A 32 5.42 2.14 -6.01
N HIS A 33 5.44 3.42 -6.36
CA HIS A 33 4.98 3.85 -7.67
C HIS A 33 5.94 3.37 -8.78
N GLU A 34 5.40 3.05 -9.97
CA GLU A 34 6.21 2.61 -11.12
C GLU A 34 7.22 3.65 -11.62
N ARG A 35 6.94 4.93 -11.37
CA ARG A 35 7.87 6.02 -11.67
C ARG A 35 8.80 6.18 -10.49
N ARG A 36 10.05 5.73 -10.66
CA ARG A 36 11.16 6.06 -9.76
C ARG A 36 11.60 7.53 -9.98
N ASP A 37 10.75 8.47 -9.59
CA ASP A 37 11.24 9.81 -9.31
C ASP A 37 11.87 9.79 -7.90
N SER A 38 12.87 10.64 -7.64
CA SER A 38 13.79 10.54 -6.49
C SER A 38 13.11 10.59 -5.10
N GLU A 39 11.83 10.95 -5.06
CA GLU A 39 10.95 11.02 -3.89
C GLU A 39 9.77 10.06 -4.10
N SER A 40 10.08 8.77 -4.32
CA SER A 40 9.03 7.76 -4.48
C SER A 40 8.34 7.54 -3.14
N VAL A 41 7.06 7.90 -3.05
CA VAL A 41 6.24 7.60 -1.88
C VAL A 41 6.04 6.09 -1.74
N VAL A 42 6.19 5.64 -0.49
CA VAL A 42 6.01 4.24 -0.07
C VAL A 42 4.79 4.14 0.82
N ILE A 43 3.88 3.22 0.48
CA ILE A 43 2.67 2.94 1.25
C ILE A 43 2.72 1.51 1.77
N CYS A 44 2.44 1.30 3.06
CA CYS A 44 2.31 -0.05 3.59
C CYS A 44 0.93 -0.64 3.21
N PRO A 45 0.86 -1.86 2.65
CA PRO A 45 -0.42 -2.54 2.38
C PRO A 45 -1.32 -2.66 3.60
N ALA A 46 -0.72 -2.80 4.80
CA ALA A 46 -1.44 -2.85 6.06
C ALA A 46 -2.24 -1.57 6.34
N ASP A 47 -1.75 -0.40 5.92
CA ASP A 47 -2.44 0.88 6.14
C ASP A 47 -3.67 1.02 5.23
N LEU A 48 -3.59 0.49 4.01
CA LEU A 48 -4.74 0.39 3.12
C LEU A 48 -5.84 -0.54 3.65
N LEU A 49 -5.49 -1.53 4.48
CA LEU A 49 -6.46 -2.39 5.17
C LEU A 49 -7.15 -1.69 6.34
N LYS A 50 -6.53 -0.65 6.93
CA LYS A 50 -7.10 0.17 8.00
C LYS A 50 -8.09 1.23 7.48
N LEU A 51 -8.14 1.46 6.17
CA LEU A 51 -9.05 2.41 5.55
C LEU A 51 -10.52 2.11 5.89
N THR A 52 -11.23 3.14 6.37
CA THR A 52 -12.69 3.11 6.53
C THR A 52 -13.40 3.05 5.19
N ASP A 53 -14.70 2.73 5.17
CA ASP A 53 -15.50 2.70 3.93
C ASP A 53 -15.35 4.00 3.11
N THR A 54 -15.41 5.17 3.77
CA THR A 54 -15.20 6.48 3.14
C THR A 54 -13.80 6.61 2.54
N GLY A 55 -12.76 6.19 3.28
CA GLY A 55 -11.39 6.23 2.81
C GLY A 55 -11.17 5.33 1.58
N ARG A 56 -11.84 4.18 1.52
CA ARG A 56 -11.79 3.27 0.36
C ARG A 56 -12.47 3.87 -0.88
N GLU A 57 -13.48 4.72 -0.71
CA GLU A 57 -14.09 5.46 -1.83
C GLU A 57 -13.16 6.58 -2.32
N ILE A 58 -12.58 7.36 -1.40
CA ILE A 58 -11.63 8.44 -1.72
C ILE A 58 -10.39 7.89 -2.43
N TYR A 59 -9.79 6.84 -1.87
CA TYR A 59 -8.59 6.18 -2.38
C TYR A 59 -8.92 5.00 -3.30
N SER A 60 -10.08 5.05 -3.96
CA SER A 60 -10.51 3.97 -4.85
C SER A 60 -9.60 3.81 -6.07
N ASP A 61 -8.99 4.89 -6.57
CA ASP A 61 -7.99 4.84 -7.64
C ASP A 61 -6.73 4.09 -7.19
N LEU A 62 -6.23 4.36 -5.98
CA LEU A 62 -5.10 3.64 -5.39
C LEU A 62 -5.41 2.16 -5.17
N LEU A 63 -6.62 1.83 -4.70
CA LEU A 63 -7.06 0.45 -4.54
C LEU A 63 -7.28 -0.28 -5.89
N ASN A 64 -7.64 0.46 -6.93
CA ASN A 64 -7.77 -0.05 -8.29
C ASN A 64 -6.44 -0.06 -9.06
N ALA A 65 -5.37 0.51 -8.49
CA ALA A 65 -4.03 0.44 -9.06
C ALA A 65 -3.64 -1.01 -9.32
N GLN A 66 -2.95 -1.22 -10.43
CA GLN A 66 -2.51 -2.54 -10.83
C GLN A 66 -1.11 -2.82 -10.32
N VAL A 67 -0.88 -4.05 -9.89
CA VAL A 67 0.46 -4.54 -9.58
C VAL A 67 1.22 -4.70 -10.88
N LYS A 68 2.23 -3.86 -11.09
CA LYS A 68 3.13 -3.95 -12.23
C LYS A 68 4.17 -5.05 -12.05
N GLU A 69 4.74 -5.14 -10.85
CA GLU A 69 5.81 -6.07 -10.53
C GLU A 69 5.88 -6.28 -9.02
N ILE A 70 6.27 -7.48 -8.57
CA ILE A 70 6.57 -7.74 -7.16
C ILE A 70 8.00 -8.24 -7.06
N ARG A 71 8.79 -7.61 -6.19
CA ARG A 71 10.18 -7.93 -5.96
C ARG A 71 10.39 -8.22 -4.48
N SER A 72 11.13 -9.27 -4.19
CA SER A 72 11.68 -9.48 -2.85
C SER A 72 12.90 -8.57 -2.66
N ALA A 73 12.89 -7.73 -1.64
CA ALA A 73 13.96 -6.85 -1.23
C ALA A 73 14.54 -7.30 0.13
N ASP A 74 15.72 -6.80 0.50
CA ASP A 74 16.34 -7.12 1.81
C ASP A 74 15.48 -6.70 3.01
N TYR A 75 14.59 -5.73 2.81
CA TYR A 75 13.66 -5.25 3.82
C TYR A 75 12.29 -5.93 3.75
N GLY A 76 11.98 -6.80 2.78
CA GLY A 76 10.64 -7.40 2.64
C GLY A 76 10.18 -7.53 1.19
N LEU A 77 8.93 -7.13 0.92
CA LEU A 77 8.34 -7.18 -0.43
C LEU A 77 8.15 -5.77 -1.01
N GLU A 78 8.80 -5.48 -2.13
CA GLU A 78 8.61 -4.27 -2.92
C GLU A 78 7.58 -4.54 -4.03
N ILE A 79 6.39 -3.97 -3.89
CA ILE A 79 5.28 -4.12 -4.84
C ILE A 79 5.20 -2.85 -5.68
N VAL A 80 5.60 -2.94 -6.94
CA VAL A 80 5.52 -1.85 -7.90
C VAL A 80 4.11 -1.75 -8.45
N ILE A 81 3.49 -0.58 -8.34
CA ILE A 81 2.12 -0.33 -8.80
C ILE A 81 2.06 0.68 -9.95
N CYS A 82 1.06 0.50 -10.80
CA CYS A 82 0.78 1.37 -11.96
C CYS A 82 -0.70 1.74 -12.05
N GLY A 83 -1.00 2.79 -12.81
CA GLY A 83 -2.36 3.26 -13.05
C GLY A 83 -2.96 4.13 -11.93
N VAL A 84 -2.13 4.63 -11.03
CA VAL A 84 -2.45 5.67 -10.05
C VAL A 84 -1.43 6.80 -10.20
N GLU A 85 -1.81 8.04 -9.89
CA GLU A 85 -0.86 9.16 -9.91
C GLU A 85 -0.03 9.16 -8.61
N PRO A 86 1.27 9.50 -8.65
CA PRO A 86 2.10 9.59 -7.44
C PRO A 86 1.55 10.61 -6.44
N GLU A 87 0.92 11.69 -6.91
CA GLU A 87 0.26 12.70 -6.08
C GLU A 87 -0.87 12.11 -5.22
N GLU A 88 -1.58 11.09 -5.71
CA GLU A 88 -2.62 10.39 -4.93
C GLU A 88 -1.99 9.53 -3.81
N MET A 89 -0.81 8.96 -4.06
CA MET A 89 -0.06 8.22 -3.05
C MET A 89 0.48 9.16 -1.98
N GLU A 90 1.03 10.31 -2.38
CA GLU A 90 1.47 11.39 -1.48
C GLU A 90 0.33 11.82 -0.55
N ARG A 91 -0.84 12.13 -1.14
CA ARG A 91 -2.01 12.55 -0.37
C ARG A 91 -2.45 11.50 0.64
N PHE A 92 -2.43 10.23 0.26
CA PHE A 92 -2.72 9.13 1.20
C PHE A 92 -1.75 9.12 2.37
N CYS A 93 -0.45 9.21 2.12
CA CYS A 93 0.56 9.22 3.17
C CYS A 93 0.43 10.42 4.11
N GLU A 94 0.14 11.60 3.57
CA GLU A 94 -0.10 12.80 4.38
C GLU A 94 -1.35 12.66 5.25
N ASP A 95 -2.48 12.22 4.67
CA ASP A 95 -3.72 12.00 5.40
C ASP A 95 -3.58 10.91 6.47
N PHE A 96 -2.88 9.82 6.15
CA PHE A 96 -2.64 8.71 7.07
C PHE A 96 -1.71 9.12 8.20
N ALA A 97 -0.62 9.84 7.91
CA ALA A 97 0.26 10.38 8.94
C ALA A 97 -0.47 11.36 9.86
N ALA A 98 -1.34 12.22 9.30
CA ALA A 98 -2.17 13.11 10.09
C ALA A 98 -3.17 12.35 10.97
N PHE A 99 -3.71 11.22 10.48
CA PHE A 99 -4.55 10.33 11.26
C PHE A 99 -3.79 9.67 12.41
N GLU A 100 -2.59 9.11 12.15
CA GLU A 100 -1.74 8.53 13.20
C GLU A 100 -1.31 9.56 14.24
N GLU A 101 -0.93 10.77 13.81
CA GLU A 101 -0.60 11.87 14.72
C GLU A 101 -1.81 12.27 15.57
N ALA A 102 -3.01 12.29 14.98
CA ALA A 102 -4.24 12.55 15.72
C ALA A 102 -4.59 11.44 16.72
N GLU A 103 -4.40 10.16 16.36
CA GLU A 103 -4.57 9.03 17.28
C GLU A 103 -3.54 9.06 18.43
N GLU A 104 -2.29 9.38 18.13
CA GLU A 104 -1.22 9.50 19.13
C GLU A 104 -1.47 10.67 20.10
N LEU A 105 -1.92 11.82 19.58
CA LEU A 105 -2.31 12.99 20.38
C LEU A 105 -3.58 12.75 21.20
N MET A 106 -4.50 11.91 20.72
CA MET A 106 -5.68 11.43 21.46
C MET A 106 -5.37 10.18 22.28
N GLY A 107 -4.13 10.07 22.80
CA GLY A 107 -3.56 8.94 23.54
C GLY A 107 -4.51 8.22 24.50
N PRO A 108 -4.20 6.96 24.84
CA PRO A 108 -5.16 5.90 25.18
C PRO A 108 -6.26 6.45 26.08
N THR A 109 -7.50 6.48 25.56
CA THR A 109 -8.67 6.71 26.39
C THR A 109 -8.70 5.58 27.42
N MET A 110 -8.25 5.90 28.64
CA MET A 110 -8.20 5.01 29.80
C MET A 110 -9.60 4.50 30.18
#